data_AF-A0A941UM24-F1
#
_entry.id   AF-A0A941UM24-F1
#
_cell.length_a   1.000
_cell.length_b   1.000
_cell.length_c   1.000
_cell.angle_alpha   90.00
_cell.angle_beta   90.00
_cell.angle_gamma   90.00
#
_symmetry.space_group_name_H-M   'P 1'
#
loop_
_entity.id
_entity.type
_entity.pdbx_description
1 polymer ?
#
loop_
_entity_poly.entity_id
_entity_poly.type
_entity_poly.pdbx_seq_one_letter_code
_entity_poly.pdbx_strand_id
1 'polypeptide(L)' 'DFLIQEMGREVNTIASKALDADISLQVVNIKAELEKIREQVQNIE' A
#
# COMPACT_ATOMS: atom_id res chain seq x y z
N ASP A 1 -8.77 -4.08 -8.66
CA ASP A 1 -9.29 -2.89 -7.97
C ASP A 1 -9.74 -3.05 -6.52
N PHE A 2 -10.80 -3.81 -6.22
CA PHE A 2 -11.33 -3.88 -4.85
C PHE A 2 -10.27 -4.26 -3.79
N LEU A 3 -9.52 -5.35 -4.01
CA LEU A 3 -8.47 -5.77 -3.08
C LEU A 3 -7.36 -4.73 -2.95
N ILE A 4 -6.95 -4.07 -4.04
CA ILE A 4 -5.93 -3.02 -4.00
C ILE A 4 -6.42 -1.83 -3.17
N GLN A 5 -7.70 -1.48 -3.27
CA GLN A 5 -8.29 -0.43 -2.44
C GLN A 5 -8.32 -0.82 -0.96
N GLU A 6 -8.76 -2.03 -0.63
CA GLU A 6 -8.82 -2.49 0.76
C GLU A 6 -7.43 -2.61 1.39
N MET A 7 -6.44 -3.13 0.66
CA MET A 7 -5.04 -3.10 1.11
C MET A 7 -4.55 -1.67 1.34
N GLY A 8 -4.93 -0.72 0.47
CA GLY A 8 -4.64 0.69 0.67
C GLY A 8 -5.24 1.27 1.96
N ARG A 9 -6.47 0.87 2.32
CA ARG A 9 -7.12 1.28 3.59
C ARG A 9 -6.38 0.73 4.81
N GLU A 10 -5.97 -0.53 4.77
CA GLU A 10 -5.20 -1.15 5.85
C GLU A 10 -3.84 -0.46 6.05
N VAL A 11 -3.11 -0.22 4.96
CA VAL A 11 -1.81 0.45 5.01
C VAL A 11 -1.93 1.87 5.56
N ASN A 12 -2.99 2.61 5.22
CA ASN A 12 -3.25 3.93 5.79
C ASN A 12 -3.60 3.86 7.29
N THR A 13 -4.31 2.82 7.71
CA THR A 13 -4.60 2.59 9.14
C THR A 13 -3.33 2.30 9.93
N ILE A 14 -2.40 1.51 9.38
CA ILE A 14 -1.08 1.26 9.98
C ILE A 14 -0.30 2.57 10.05
N ALA A 15 -0.21 3.30 8.94
CA ALA A 15 0.52 4.56 8.86
C ALA A 15 0.06 5.60 9.90
N SER A 16 -1.26 5.74 10.09
CA SER A 16 -1.84 6.70 11.02
C SER A 16 -1.64 6.35 12.50
N LYS A 17 -1.23 5.13 12.81
CA LYS A 17 -1.01 4.64 14.19
C LYS A 17 0.45 4.26 14.47
N ALA A 18 1.31 4.26 13.45
CA ALA A 18 2.72 3.97 13.60
C ALA A 18 3.44 5.17 14.24
N LEU A 19 4.07 4.93 15.38
CA LEU A 19 4.98 5.89 16.06
C LEU A 19 6.46 5.49 15.89
N ASP A 20 6.71 4.48 15.06
CA ASP A 20 8.01 3.90 14.81
C ASP A 20 8.49 4.26 13.39
N ALA A 21 9.76 4.66 13.28
CA ALA A 21 10.37 5.11 12.03
C ALA A 21 10.54 3.97 11.02
N ASP A 22 10.85 2.75 11.49
CA ASP A 22 11.02 1.58 10.65
C ASP A 22 9.66 1.15 10.07
N ILE A 23 8.60 1.18 10.89
CA ILE A 23 7.24 0.93 10.41
C ILE A 23 6.83 1.98 9.37
N SER A 24 7.18 3.24 9.59
CA SER A 24 6.88 4.32 8.63
C SER A 24 7.58 4.10 7.28
N LEU A 25 8.84 3.65 7.30
CA LEU A 25 9.57 3.28 6.08
C LEU A 25 8.92 2.09 5.37
N GLN A 26 8.51 1.06 6.12
CA GLN A 26 7.81 -0.10 5.57
C GLN A 26 6.48 0.30 4.91
N VAL A 27 5.70 1.19 5.51
CA VAL A 27 4.46 1.73 4.92
C VAL A 27 4.71 2.36 3.55
N VAL A 28 5.77 3.16 3.41
CA VAL A 28 6.13 3.78 2.12
C VAL A 28 6.44 2.71 1.08
N ASN A 29 7.23 1.70 1.46
CA ASN A 29 7.55 0.59 0.56
C ASN A 29 6.30 -0.20 0.14
N ILE A 30 5.39 -0.49 1.08
CA ILE A 30 4.14 -1.19 0.77
C ILE A 30 3.27 -0.37 -0.20
N LYS A 31 3.18 0.96 -0.01
CA LYS A 31 2.44 1.83 -0.94
C LYS A 31 3.03 1.79 -2.35
N ALA A 32 4.37 1.76 -2.47
CA ALA A 32 5.03 1.63 -3.76
C ALA A 32 4.75 0.28 -4.45
N GLU A 33 4.77 -0.82 -3.70
CA GLU A 33 4.43 -2.15 -4.24
C GLU A 33 2.96 -2.25 -4.65
N LEU A 34 2.04 -1.65 -3.89
CA LEU A 34 0.62 -1.58 -4.26
C LEU A 34 0.40 -0.83 -5.59
N GLU A 35 1.17 0.21 -5.86
CA GLU A 35 1.10 0.92 -7.14
C GLU A 35 1.60 0.05 -8.30
N LYS A 36 2.72 -0.66 -8.12
CA LYS A 36 3.22 -1.61 -9.13
C LYS A 36 2.19 -2.71 -9.43
N ILE A 37 1.51 -3.23 -8.41
CA ILE A 37 0.44 -4.22 -8.59
C ILE A 37 -0.73 -3.62 -9.38
N ARG A 38 -1.10 -2.36 -9.10
CA ARG A 38 -2.15 -1.65 -9.85
C ARG A 38 -1.77 -1.51 -11.33
N GLU A 39 -0.56 -1.07 -11.62
CA GLU A 39 -0.06 -0.95 -13.01
C GLU A 39 -0.07 -2.31 -13.72
N GLN A 40 0.36 -3.38 -13.05
CA GLN A 40 0.34 -4.74 -13.61
C GLN A 40 -1.07 -5.21 -13.96
N VAL A 41 -2.06 -4.93 -13.09
CA VAL A 41 -3.47 -5.27 -13.34
C VAL A 41 -3.99 -4.51 -14.56
N GLN A 42 -3.66 -3.22 -14.71
CA GLN A 42 -4.07 -2.43 -15.87
C GLN A 42 -3.40 -2.89 -17.17
N ASN A 43 -2.19 -3.44 -17.12
CA ASN A 43 -1.47 -3.90 -18.31
C ASN A 43 -1.97 -5.24 -18.88
N ILE A 44 -2.76 -6.00 -18.12
CA ILE A 44 -3.32 -7.29 -18.55
C ILE A 44 -4.81 -7.23 -18.93
N GLU A 45 -5.45 -6.08 -18.71
CA GLU A 45 -6.78 -5.75 -19.23
C GLU A 45 -6.69 -5.24 -20.68
#